data_AF-X8DIH3-F1
#
_entry.id   AF-X8DIH3-F1
#
_cell.length_a   1.000
_cell.length_b   1.000
_cell.length_c   1.000
_cell.angle_alpha   90.00
_cell.angle_beta   90.00
_cell.angle_gamma   90.00
#
_symmetry.space_group_name_H-M   'P 1'
#
loop_
_entity.id
_entity.type
_entity.pdbx_description
1 polymer ?
#
loop_
_entity_poly.entity_id
_entity_poly.type
_entity_poly.pdbx_seq_one_letter_code
_entity_poly.pdbx_strand_id
1 'polypeptide(L)'
;MEAFRRDLVDVVPELTDVVSEIGSMDEVKLLDVRVNRLSRWYTDGLLCIGDAAHAMSGLGGVGINLAVQDAVAAARILAAPLRHKCVTCADLAAVQRRRMFPAVVTQAAQLFAHRYLVDPVLTEKKFRGPGWLVPIISRFRWLTVLPAYFIGIGVRPEHAPDFARRAAVGRPGSMVSG
;
A
#
# COMPACT_ATOMS: atom_id res chain seq x y z
N MET A 1 26.32 -18.85 -2.23
CA MET A 1 25.31 -18.11 -3.02
C MET A 1 24.42 -19.07 -3.82
N GLU A 2 25.00 -20.15 -4.31
CA GLU A 2 24.45 -21.15 -5.23
C GLU A 2 23.35 -22.01 -4.61
N ALA A 3 23.42 -22.25 -3.29
CA ALA A 3 22.31 -22.86 -2.56
C ALA A 3 21.06 -21.96 -2.59
N PHE A 4 21.21 -20.69 -2.20
CA PHE A 4 20.12 -19.71 -2.24
C PHE A 4 19.52 -19.54 -3.64
N ARG A 5 20.35 -19.45 -4.69
CA ARG A 5 19.84 -19.37 -6.08
C ARG A 5 19.05 -20.61 -6.49
N ARG A 6 19.51 -21.82 -6.10
CA ARG A 6 18.80 -23.07 -6.35
C ARG A 6 17.46 -23.12 -5.62
N ASP A 7 17.46 -22.78 -4.33
CA ASP A 7 16.23 -22.74 -3.52
C ASP A 7 15.21 -21.76 -4.12
N LEU A 8 15.67 -20.62 -4.66
CA LEU A 8 14.83 -19.64 -5.35
C LEU A 8 14.20 -20.18 -6.64
N VAL A 9 14.96 -20.91 -7.45
CA VAL A 9 14.47 -21.54 -8.69
C VAL A 9 13.51 -22.69 -8.39
N ASP A 10 13.76 -23.46 -7.33
CA ASP A 10 12.87 -24.53 -6.89
C ASP A 10 11.50 -24.00 -6.45
N VAL A 11 11.48 -22.79 -5.85
CA VAL A 11 10.23 -22.15 -5.38
C VAL A 11 9.55 -21.31 -6.47
N VAL A 12 10.33 -20.61 -7.30
CA VAL A 12 9.84 -19.71 -8.36
C VAL A 12 10.63 -19.98 -9.65
N PRO A 13 10.24 -20.99 -10.44
CA PRO A 13 10.97 -21.41 -11.64
C PRO A 13 11.13 -20.30 -12.70
N GLU A 14 10.23 -19.32 -12.71
CA GLU A 14 10.27 -18.16 -13.62
C GLU A 14 11.51 -17.27 -13.42
N LEU A 15 12.17 -17.37 -12.26
CA LEU A 15 13.37 -16.59 -11.97
C LEU A 15 14.67 -17.23 -12.50
N THR A 16 14.60 -18.40 -13.13
CA THR A 16 15.78 -19.15 -13.62
C THR A 16 16.75 -18.28 -14.42
N ASP A 17 16.24 -17.44 -15.32
CA ASP A 17 17.05 -16.63 -16.23
C ASP A 17 17.67 -15.39 -15.57
N VAL A 18 17.16 -14.95 -14.42
CA VAL A 18 17.57 -13.70 -13.75
C VAL A 18 18.24 -13.95 -12.40
N VAL A 19 18.09 -15.13 -11.80
CA VAL A 19 18.63 -15.43 -10.46
C VAL A 19 20.17 -15.40 -10.43
N SER A 20 20.81 -15.65 -11.58
CA SER A 20 22.26 -15.54 -11.74
C SER A 20 22.78 -14.10 -11.67
N GLU A 21 21.93 -13.09 -11.88
CA GLU A 21 22.29 -11.67 -11.78
C GLU A 21 22.52 -11.22 -10.34
N ILE A 22 21.98 -11.94 -9.35
CA ILE A 22 22.23 -11.66 -7.93
C ILE A 22 23.66 -12.11 -7.61
N GLY A 23 24.62 -11.19 -7.66
CA GLY A 23 26.05 -11.49 -7.60
C GLY A 23 26.53 -11.90 -6.21
N SER A 24 25.87 -11.39 -5.17
CA SER A 24 26.27 -11.57 -3.77
C SER A 24 25.09 -11.56 -2.80
N MET A 25 25.30 -12.08 -1.58
CA MET A 25 24.29 -11.97 -0.51
C MET A 25 24.11 -10.53 -0.03
N ASP A 26 25.06 -9.62 -0.30
CA ASP A 26 24.93 -8.21 0.06
C ASP A 26 23.86 -7.48 -0.77
N GLU A 27 23.55 -7.98 -1.96
CA GLU A 27 22.44 -7.52 -2.80
C GLU A 27 21.08 -8.02 -2.29
N VAL A 28 21.06 -9.04 -1.44
CA VAL A 28 19.85 -9.58 -0.81
C VAL A 28 19.56 -8.80 0.47
N LYS A 29 18.59 -7.88 0.40
CA LYS A 29 18.15 -7.12 1.56
C LYS A 29 16.97 -7.79 2.24
N LEU A 30 17.19 -8.30 3.46
CA LEU A 30 16.12 -8.78 4.31
C LEU A 30 15.31 -7.59 4.84
N LEU A 31 14.06 -7.50 4.42
CA LEU A 31 13.14 -6.50 4.95
C LEU A 31 12.57 -7.00 6.29
N ASP A 32 13.02 -6.41 7.41
CA ASP A 32 12.40 -6.64 8.72
C ASP A 32 11.00 -6.01 8.72
N VAL A 33 9.97 -6.85 8.75
CA VAL A 33 8.57 -6.41 8.68
C VAL A 33 8.16 -5.88 10.04
N ARG A 34 8.18 -4.55 10.20
CA ARG A 34 7.64 -3.86 11.38
C ARG A 34 6.30 -3.22 11.06
N VAL A 35 5.23 -3.80 11.58
CA VAL A 35 3.91 -3.16 11.57
C VAL A 35 3.77 -2.35 12.84
N ASN A 36 3.85 -1.03 12.71
CA ASN A 36 3.65 -0.10 13.83
C ASN A 36 2.69 1.02 13.42
N ARG A 37 2.13 1.72 14.39
CA ARG A 37 1.22 2.85 14.14
C ARG A 37 1.25 3.80 15.31
N LEU A 38 1.44 5.09 15.01
CA LEU A 38 1.31 6.13 16.02
C LEU A 38 -0.14 6.22 16.49
N SER A 39 -0.35 6.29 17.80
CA SER A 39 -1.66 6.57 18.40
C SER A 39 -2.14 7.99 18.06
N ARG A 40 -1.20 8.92 17.91
CA ARG A 40 -1.42 10.30 17.46
C ARG A 40 -0.40 10.67 16.39
N TRP A 41 -0.89 11.11 15.24
CA TRP A 41 -0.06 11.44 14.07
C TRP A 41 0.49 12.85 14.09
N TYR A 42 0.02 13.68 15.02
CA TYR A 42 0.29 15.11 15.02
C TYR A 42 0.59 15.66 16.40
N THR A 43 1.31 16.76 16.42
CA THR A 43 1.43 17.69 17.54
C THR A 43 1.33 19.11 16.97
N ASP A 44 1.41 20.13 17.81
CA ASP A 44 1.43 21.51 17.32
C ASP A 44 2.58 21.72 16.32
N GLY A 45 2.25 22.20 15.12
CA GLY A 45 3.20 22.43 14.03
C GLY A 45 3.77 21.19 13.31
N LEU A 46 3.38 19.96 13.66
CA LEU A 46 3.91 18.73 13.05
C LEU A 46 2.83 17.70 12.75
N LEU A 47 2.89 17.11 11.56
CA LEU A 47 2.05 15.99 11.14
C LEU A 47 2.91 14.92 10.46
N CYS A 48 2.85 13.70 10.99
CA CYS A 48 3.38 12.50 10.36
C CYS A 48 2.32 11.87 9.45
N ILE A 49 2.73 11.37 8.28
CA ILE A 49 1.89 10.63 7.32
C ILE A 49 2.69 9.46 6.73
N GLY A 50 2.01 8.50 6.08
CA GLY A 50 2.67 7.33 5.50
C GLY A 50 3.44 6.52 6.57
N ASP A 51 4.59 5.98 6.20
CA ASP A 51 5.38 5.11 7.09
C ASP A 51 5.80 5.79 8.41
N ALA A 52 5.96 7.12 8.42
CA ALA A 52 6.26 7.87 9.65
C ALA A 52 5.10 7.82 10.66
N ALA A 53 3.86 7.68 10.19
CA ALA A 53 2.68 7.54 11.03
C ALA A 53 2.24 6.08 11.23
N HIS A 54 2.54 5.22 10.26
CA HIS A 54 2.16 3.81 10.25
C HIS A 54 3.08 2.99 9.35
N ALA A 55 4.18 2.48 9.91
CA ALA A 55 5.01 1.54 9.17
C ALA A 55 4.21 0.26 8.84
N MET A 56 4.32 -0.18 7.60
CA MET A 56 3.56 -1.31 7.06
C MET A 56 4.46 -2.45 6.63
N SER A 57 3.86 -3.64 6.52
CA SER A 57 4.48 -4.74 5.78
C SER A 57 4.51 -4.42 4.28
N GLY A 58 5.54 -4.88 3.56
CA GLY A 58 5.61 -4.80 2.10
C GLY A 58 4.61 -5.72 1.37
N LEU A 59 3.89 -6.58 2.10
CA LEU A 59 2.89 -7.49 1.54
C LEU A 59 1.87 -6.74 0.66
N GLY A 60 1.89 -7.05 -0.64
CA GLY A 60 0.93 -6.57 -1.63
C GLY A 60 1.11 -5.13 -2.09
N GLY A 61 2.22 -4.44 -1.79
CA GLY A 61 2.49 -3.08 -2.30
C GLY A 61 1.49 -2.00 -1.85
N VAL A 62 0.61 -2.30 -0.90
CA VAL A 62 -0.49 -1.43 -0.44
C VAL A 62 -0.03 -0.22 0.37
N GLY A 63 1.16 -0.29 0.99
CA GLY A 63 1.70 0.80 1.81
C GLY A 63 1.90 2.11 1.03
N ILE A 64 2.44 2.01 -0.18
CA ILE A 64 2.71 3.19 -1.04
C ILE A 64 1.40 3.89 -1.41
N ASN A 65 0.38 3.13 -1.84
CA ASN A 65 -0.92 3.70 -2.19
C ASN A 65 -1.54 4.42 -0.99
N LEU A 66 -1.48 3.83 0.19
CA LEU A 66 -2.00 4.45 1.40
C LEU A 66 -1.23 5.73 1.80
N ALA A 67 0.10 5.72 1.72
CA ALA A 67 0.92 6.90 1.97
C ALA A 67 0.61 8.05 0.99
N VAL A 68 0.44 7.74 -0.31
CA VAL A 68 0.02 8.73 -1.31
C VAL A 68 -1.35 9.29 -0.96
N GLN A 69 -2.30 8.44 -0.58
CA GLN A 69 -3.63 8.91 -0.17
C GLN A 69 -3.59 9.80 1.07
N ASP A 70 -2.70 9.53 2.02
CA ASP A 70 -2.51 10.41 3.17
C ASP A 70 -2.01 11.78 2.76
N ALA A 71 -1.06 11.85 1.82
CA ALA A 71 -0.58 13.10 1.28
C ALA A 71 -1.71 13.86 0.56
N VAL A 72 -2.54 13.18 -0.22
CA VAL A 72 -3.70 13.78 -0.92
C VAL A 72 -4.73 14.32 0.09
N ALA A 73 -5.02 13.57 1.16
CA ALA A 73 -5.93 14.02 2.20
C ALA A 73 -5.37 15.19 3.02
N ALA A 74 -4.08 15.15 3.36
CA ALA A 74 -3.38 16.24 4.01
C ALA A 74 -3.44 17.50 3.15
N ALA A 75 -3.12 17.40 1.85
CA ALA A 75 -3.22 18.52 0.92
C ALA A 75 -4.65 19.08 0.86
N ARG A 76 -5.67 18.22 0.76
CA ARG A 76 -7.08 18.63 0.71
C ARG A 76 -7.50 19.44 1.95
N ILE A 77 -7.09 18.97 3.13
CA ILE A 77 -7.52 19.54 4.42
C ILE A 77 -6.68 20.77 4.77
N LEU A 78 -5.37 20.71 4.54
CA LEU A 78 -4.41 21.69 5.06
C LEU A 78 -4.05 22.79 4.06
N ALA A 79 -4.35 22.65 2.77
CA ALA A 79 -3.94 23.66 1.77
C ALA A 79 -4.45 25.07 2.11
N ALA A 80 -5.73 25.23 2.45
CA ALA A 80 -6.26 26.55 2.80
C ALA A 80 -5.69 27.10 4.12
N PRO A 81 -5.68 26.35 5.24
CA PRO A 81 -5.07 26.82 6.50
C PRO A 81 -3.57 27.14 6.38
N LEU A 82 -2.80 26.35 5.61
CA LEU A 82 -1.37 26.60 5.37
C LEU A 82 -1.15 27.92 4.62
N ARG A 83 -1.96 28.19 3.58
CA ARG A 83 -1.87 29.45 2.82
C ARG A 83 -2.15 30.68 3.67
N HIS A 84 -3.07 30.57 4.63
CA HIS A 84 -3.41 31.64 5.55
C HIS A 84 -2.56 31.65 6.83
N LYS A 85 -1.59 30.72 6.95
CA LYS A 85 -0.72 30.55 8.12
C LYS A 85 -1.52 30.38 9.42
N CYS A 86 -2.66 29.71 9.36
CA CYS A 86 -3.59 29.52 10.49
C CYS A 86 -3.91 28.04 10.76
N VAL A 87 -2.97 27.14 10.46
CA VAL A 87 -3.14 25.70 10.76
C VAL A 87 -3.33 25.51 12.25
N THR A 88 -4.37 24.78 12.61
CA THR A 88 -4.65 24.42 14.00
C THR A 88 -4.41 22.93 14.25
N CYS A 89 -4.24 22.55 15.51
CA CYS A 89 -4.28 21.15 15.92
C CYS A 89 -5.56 20.42 15.47
N ALA A 90 -6.69 21.12 15.34
CA ALA A 90 -7.94 20.53 14.88
C ALA A 90 -7.90 20.12 13.39
N ASP A 91 -7.18 20.89 12.56
CA ASP A 91 -6.95 20.59 11.15
C ASP A 91 -6.04 19.36 11.00
N LEU A 92 -4.96 19.30 11.77
CA LEU A 92 -4.07 18.14 11.80
C LEU A 92 -4.79 16.88 12.27
N ALA A 93 -5.62 17.01 13.31
CA ALA A 93 -6.48 15.95 13.80
C ALA A 93 -7.51 15.48 12.75
N ALA A 94 -7.98 16.38 11.88
CA ALA A 94 -8.89 16.02 10.80
C ALA A 94 -8.23 15.09 9.78
N VAL A 95 -6.93 15.28 9.49
CA VAL A 95 -6.17 14.35 8.64
C VAL A 95 -6.11 12.96 9.29
N GLN A 96 -5.71 12.87 10.56
CA GLN A 96 -5.68 11.59 11.28
C GLN A 96 -7.06 10.92 11.29
N ARG A 97 -8.13 11.64 11.66
CA ARG A 97 -9.50 11.08 11.68
C ARG A 97 -9.92 10.51 10.31
N ARG A 98 -9.53 11.17 9.23
CA ARG A 98 -9.87 10.74 7.87
C ARG A 98 -9.12 9.48 7.45
N ARG A 99 -7.85 9.37 7.84
CA ARG A 99 -6.90 8.35 7.35
C ARG A 99 -6.64 7.19 8.31
N MET A 100 -7.05 7.33 9.57
CA MET A 100 -6.85 6.28 10.58
C MET A 100 -7.60 5.00 10.24
N PHE A 101 -8.86 5.09 9.82
CA PHE A 101 -9.65 3.91 9.49
C PHE A 101 -9.04 3.08 8.35
N PRO A 102 -8.68 3.67 7.19
CA PRO A 102 -7.96 2.94 6.13
C PRO A 102 -6.66 2.30 6.61
N ALA A 103 -5.85 3.02 7.39
CA ALA A 103 -4.59 2.48 7.92
C ALA A 103 -4.80 1.28 8.84
N VAL A 104 -5.79 1.35 9.75
CA VAL A 104 -6.13 0.24 10.65
C VAL A 104 -6.57 -1.00 9.88
N VAL A 105 -7.48 -0.83 8.91
CA VAL A 105 -8.02 -1.96 8.12
C VAL A 105 -6.92 -2.60 7.28
N THR A 106 -6.07 -1.79 6.62
CA THR A 106 -4.94 -2.30 5.83
C THR A 106 -3.96 -3.07 6.69
N GLN A 107 -3.54 -2.52 7.83
CA GLN A 107 -2.63 -3.23 8.73
C GLN A 107 -3.24 -4.52 9.29
N ALA A 108 -4.52 -4.52 9.64
CA ALA A 108 -5.20 -5.73 10.10
C ALA A 108 -5.23 -6.82 9.02
N ALA A 109 -5.50 -6.44 7.77
CA ALA A 109 -5.47 -7.36 6.64
C ALA A 109 -4.06 -7.92 6.39
N GLN A 110 -3.01 -7.09 6.51
CA GLN A 110 -1.62 -7.52 6.37
C GLN A 110 -1.19 -8.49 7.47
N LEU A 111 -1.53 -8.19 8.73
CA LEU A 111 -1.23 -9.09 9.86
C LEU A 111 -1.98 -10.42 9.74
N PHE A 112 -3.23 -10.38 9.26
CA PHE A 112 -3.99 -11.58 8.97
C PHE A 112 -3.33 -12.40 7.85
N ALA A 113 -2.99 -11.77 6.72
CA ALA A 113 -2.32 -12.44 5.62
C ALA A 113 -0.98 -13.03 6.04
N HIS A 114 -0.18 -12.31 6.83
CA HIS A 114 1.09 -12.81 7.36
C HIS A 114 0.87 -14.07 8.23
N ARG A 115 -0.02 -13.97 9.22
CA ARG A 115 -0.29 -15.06 10.17
C ARG A 115 -0.85 -16.32 9.52
N TYR A 116 -1.70 -16.15 8.51
CA TYR A 116 -2.46 -17.26 7.96
C TYR A 116 -1.91 -17.76 6.62
N LEU A 117 -1.25 -16.92 5.81
CA LEU A 117 -0.75 -17.33 4.49
C LEU A 117 0.77 -17.48 4.48
N VAL A 118 1.51 -16.60 5.14
CA VAL A 118 2.99 -16.57 5.10
C VAL A 118 3.59 -17.52 6.13
N ASP A 119 3.23 -17.38 7.41
CA ASP A 119 3.81 -18.17 8.51
C ASP A 119 3.67 -19.70 8.29
N PRO A 120 2.52 -20.23 7.81
CA PRO A 120 2.39 -21.67 7.57
C PRO A 120 3.27 -22.20 6.42
N VAL A 121 3.48 -21.38 5.38
CA VAL A 121 4.35 -21.74 4.25
C VAL A 121 5.81 -21.82 4.71
N LEU A 122 6.24 -20.89 5.58
CA LEU A 122 7.60 -20.85 6.11
C LEU A 122 7.90 -21.93 7.15
N THR A 123 6.88 -22.48 7.83
CA THR A 123 7.06 -23.54 8.85
C THR A 123 6.86 -24.96 8.31
N GLU A 124 6.82 -25.15 6.99
CA GLU A 124 6.52 -26.43 6.30
C GLU A 124 5.20 -27.11 6.73
N LYS A 125 4.37 -26.41 7.51
CA LYS A 125 3.03 -26.86 7.82
C LYS A 125 2.20 -26.62 6.58
N LYS A 126 1.93 -27.68 5.79
CA LYS A 126 1.02 -27.66 4.64
C LYS A 126 -0.13 -26.69 4.92
N PHE A 127 -0.15 -25.56 4.20
CA PHE A 127 -1.21 -24.57 4.32
C PHE A 127 -2.53 -25.26 4.00
N ARG A 128 -3.25 -25.67 5.04
CA ARG A 128 -4.61 -26.17 4.97
C ARG A 128 -5.52 -24.97 5.14
N GLY A 129 -5.48 -24.06 4.16
CA GLY A 129 -6.61 -23.15 3.97
C GLY A 129 -7.90 -23.98 3.94
N PRO A 130 -9.05 -23.43 4.37
CA PRO A 130 -10.28 -24.22 4.39
C PRO A 130 -10.59 -24.68 2.96
N GLY A 131 -10.32 -25.95 2.63
CA GLY A 131 -10.37 -26.45 1.25
C GLY A 131 -11.74 -26.30 0.60
N TRP A 132 -12.78 -26.14 1.42
CA TRP A 132 -14.14 -25.82 0.99
C TRP A 132 -14.28 -24.41 0.38
N LEU A 133 -13.35 -23.48 0.64
CA LEU A 133 -13.37 -22.13 0.08
C LEU A 133 -12.83 -22.06 -1.35
N VAL A 134 -11.92 -22.95 -1.74
CA VAL A 134 -11.33 -22.99 -3.09
C VAL A 134 -12.40 -23.07 -4.19
N PRO A 135 -13.37 -24.01 -4.15
CA PRO A 135 -14.43 -24.07 -5.16
C PRO A 135 -15.37 -22.86 -5.10
N ILE A 136 -15.54 -22.22 -3.93
CA ILE A 136 -16.37 -21.01 -3.79
C ILE A 136 -15.69 -19.81 -4.44
N ILE A 137 -14.39 -19.63 -4.21
CA ILE A 137 -13.59 -18.54 -4.80
C ILE A 137 -13.53 -18.67 -6.32
N SER A 138 -13.36 -19.89 -6.86
CA SER A 138 -13.36 -20.11 -8.31
C SER A 138 -14.76 -19.96 -8.93
N ARG A 139 -15.83 -20.28 -8.19
CA ARG A 139 -17.22 -20.12 -8.63
C ARG A 139 -17.66 -18.66 -8.71
N PHE A 140 -17.14 -17.81 -7.83
CA PHE A 140 -17.56 -16.42 -7.69
C PHE A 140 -16.43 -15.45 -8.03
N ARG A 141 -16.34 -15.07 -9.31
CA ARG A 141 -15.33 -14.14 -9.88
C ARG A 141 -15.16 -12.81 -9.15
N TRP A 142 -16.13 -12.35 -8.37
CA TRP A 142 -15.99 -11.11 -7.59
C TRP A 142 -15.08 -11.29 -6.36
N LEU A 143 -14.90 -12.52 -5.86
CA LEU A 143 -14.00 -12.82 -4.74
C LEU A 143 -12.52 -12.62 -5.09
N THR A 144 -12.14 -12.71 -6.38
CA THR A 144 -10.78 -12.37 -6.85
C THR A 144 -10.62 -10.88 -7.17
N VAL A 145 -11.71 -10.20 -7.52
CA VAL A 145 -11.71 -8.75 -7.78
C VAL A 145 -11.53 -7.95 -6.50
N LEU A 146 -12.12 -8.38 -5.38
CA LEU A 146 -12.02 -7.67 -4.11
C LEU A 146 -10.58 -7.50 -3.59
N PRO A 147 -9.74 -8.56 -3.51
CA PRO A 147 -8.33 -8.42 -3.17
C PRO A 147 -7.57 -7.54 -4.17
N ALA A 148 -7.83 -7.69 -5.47
CA ALA A 148 -7.17 -6.88 -6.49
C ALA A 148 -7.54 -5.39 -6.38
N TYR A 149 -8.81 -5.07 -6.14
CA TYR A 149 -9.28 -3.71 -5.86
C TYR A 149 -8.66 -3.17 -4.58
N PHE A 150 -8.62 -3.97 -3.51
CA PHE A 150 -8.01 -3.57 -2.25
C PHE A 150 -6.53 -3.24 -2.43
N ILE A 151 -5.80 -4.05 -3.20
CA ILE A 151 -4.38 -3.84 -3.50
C ILE A 151 -4.17 -2.59 -4.36
N GLY A 152 -4.92 -2.47 -5.46
CA GLY A 152 -4.71 -1.41 -6.44
C GLY A 152 -5.31 -0.06 -6.06
N ILE A 153 -6.43 -0.05 -5.32
CA ILE A 153 -7.23 1.15 -5.04
C ILE A 153 -7.32 1.45 -3.54
N GLY A 154 -7.44 0.42 -2.69
CA GLY A 154 -7.45 0.57 -1.23
C GLY A 154 -8.84 0.82 -0.63
N VAL A 155 -8.89 0.93 0.70
CA VAL A 155 -10.15 0.94 1.48
C VAL A 155 -10.97 2.21 1.29
N ARG A 156 -10.29 3.37 1.24
CA ARG A 156 -10.93 4.68 1.10
C ARG A 156 -10.09 5.57 0.19
N PRO A 157 -10.29 5.48 -1.14
CA PRO A 157 -9.50 6.20 -2.11
C PRO A 157 -9.60 7.72 -1.92
N GLU A 158 -8.47 8.40 -2.11
CA GLU A 158 -8.43 9.85 -2.15
C GLU A 158 -8.21 10.31 -3.59
N HIS A 159 -8.96 11.33 -3.98
CA HIS A 159 -8.82 11.93 -5.30
C HIS A 159 -8.07 13.25 -5.18
N ALA A 160 -7.29 13.59 -6.21
CA ALA A 160 -6.62 14.88 -6.28
C ALA A 160 -7.63 16.02 -6.05
N PRO A 161 -7.36 16.95 -5.11
CA PRO A 161 -8.15 18.16 -4.93
C PRO A 161 -8.22 18.95 -6.23
N ASP A 162 -9.30 19.69 -6.45
CA ASP A 162 -9.52 20.39 -7.73
C ASP A 162 -8.38 21.36 -8.07
N PHE A 163 -7.79 22.02 -7.07
CA PHE A 163 -6.64 22.91 -7.25
C PHE A 163 -5.36 22.21 -7.69
N ALA A 164 -5.25 20.89 -7.49
CA ALA A 164 -4.08 20.08 -7.82
C ALA A 164 -4.32 19.18 -9.05
N ARG A 165 -5.52 19.24 -9.65
CA ARG A 165 -5.81 18.50 -10.88
C ARG A 165 -5.05 19.16 -12.02
N ARG A 166 -4.39 18.35 -12.83
CA ARG A 166 -3.80 18.82 -14.09
C ARG A 166 -4.94 19.37 -14.96
N ALA A 167 -4.82 20.62 -15.41
CA ALA A 167 -5.74 21.17 -16.41
C ALA A 167 -5.75 20.21 -17.60
N ALA A 168 -6.93 19.84 -18.09
CA ALA A 168 -7.04 19.00 -19.28
C ALA A 168 -6.22 19.67 -20.39
N VAL A 169 -5.16 19.00 -20.84
CA VAL A 169 -4.39 19.46 -21.98
C VAL A 169 -5.37 19.53 -23.15
N GLY A 170 -5.70 20.74 -23.61
CA GLY A 170 -6.53 20.93 -24.78
C GLY A 170 -5.94 20.12 -25.93
N ARG A 171 -6.76 19.28 -26.56
CA ARG A 171 -6.35 18.54 -27.77
C ARG A 171 -5.85 19.58 -28.79
N PRO A 172 -4.60 19.50 -29.28
CA PRO A 172 -4.18 20.38 -30.36
C PRO A 172 -4.90 19.93 -31.63
N GLY A 173 -5.80 20.77 -32.14
CA GLY A 173 -6.40 20.56 -33.46
C GLY A 173 -7.90 20.80 -33.55
N SER A 174 -8.33 22.06 -33.47
CA SER A 174 -9.52 22.52 -34.21
C SER A 174 -9.43 24.04 -34.44
N MET A 175 -8.43 24.44 -35.22
CA MET A 175 -8.44 25.71 -35.95
C MET A 175 -7.62 25.53 -37.22
N VAL A 176 -8.28 25.15 -38.31
CA VAL A 176 -8.01 25.71 -39.64
C VAL A 176 -9.36 25.86 -40.34
N SER A 177 -9.57 27.08 -40.82
CA SER A 177 -10.75 27.61 -41.52
C SER A 177 -10.91 27.01 -42.92
N GLY A 178 -12.15 27.01 -43.41
CA GLY A 178 -12.54 26.86 -44.81
C GLY A 178 -14.00 27.29 -44.95
#